data_AF-A0A535H4K9-F1
#
_entry.id   AF-A0A535H4K9-F1
#
_cell.length_a   1.000
_cell.length_b   1.000
_cell.length_c   1.000
_cell.angle_alpha   90.00
_cell.angle_beta   90.00
_cell.angle_gamma   90.00
#
_symmetry.space_group_name_H-M   'P 1'
#
loop_
_entity.id
_entity.type
_entity.pdbx_description
1 polymer ?
#
loop_
_entity_poly.entity_id
_entity_poly.type
_entity_poly.pdbx_seq_one_letter_code
_entity_poly.pdbx_strand_id
1 'polypeptide(L)'
;MKQLRARTDFETARLQAFLRDAGAMLRGDTRPLLSFDEVRRAARLEGQTYRGLKDVPIADIRGSVGRPNDFDASFLPVRPQMRERWAQLDAAMRRGEAVPPIEVYHLGDVYFVKDGHHRVSVARHLGWKSIPARVIEVRTRAPLASDMDPAALIQAREYVDFLERTHLDRVRPQASIAVSRLGRYDRILEDILGHRYFLGLQQYREVDMEEASASWYDNVYKPIADLIREYDILAHFPGRTEADLYLWITARWLELSRAQKPAGPAEAIADILFETEGAGAPPPSPQVLAVLQRWLGPPRRVIELPARLVRRATTPRSQPTRDPA
;
A
#
# COMPACT_ATOMS: atom_id res chain seq x y z
N MET A 1 26.04 -31.39 -38.91
CA MET A 1 26.97 -30.74 -37.95
C MET A 1 26.44 -29.46 -37.28
N LYS A 2 25.55 -28.64 -37.89
CA LYS A 2 24.97 -27.44 -37.24
C LYS A 2 24.06 -27.73 -36.02
N GLN A 3 23.37 -28.87 -35.98
CA GLN A 3 22.49 -29.26 -34.86
C GLN A 3 23.23 -29.71 -33.59
N LEU A 4 24.49 -30.18 -33.69
CA LEU A 4 25.28 -30.56 -32.51
C LEU A 4 25.82 -29.34 -31.76
N ARG A 5 26.22 -28.27 -32.49
CA ARG A 5 26.69 -27.01 -31.88
C ARG A 5 25.60 -26.30 -31.08
N ALA A 6 24.36 -26.28 -31.57
CA ALA A 6 23.22 -25.70 -30.84
C ALA A 6 22.87 -26.47 -29.54
N ARG A 7 23.12 -27.79 -29.49
CA ARG A 7 22.95 -28.60 -28.26
C ARG A 7 24.06 -28.34 -27.24
N THR A 8 25.31 -28.17 -27.67
CA THR A 8 26.44 -27.87 -26.77
C THR A 8 26.42 -26.42 -26.28
N ASP A 9 25.97 -25.47 -27.11
CA ASP A 9 25.79 -24.07 -26.70
C ASP A 9 24.71 -23.93 -25.61
N PHE A 10 23.65 -24.76 -25.70
CA PHE A 10 22.60 -24.85 -24.68
C PHE A 10 23.10 -25.38 -23.34
N GLU A 11 23.98 -26.38 -23.32
CA GLU A 11 24.53 -26.95 -22.07
C GLU A 11 25.56 -26.03 -21.40
N THR A 12 26.34 -25.30 -22.20
CA THR A 12 27.36 -24.36 -21.70
C THR A 12 26.73 -23.08 -21.14
N ALA A 13 25.69 -22.58 -21.82
CA ALA A 13 24.87 -21.47 -21.33
C ALA A 13 24.07 -21.87 -20.07
N ARG A 14 23.59 -23.11 -20.00
CA ARG A 14 22.93 -23.68 -18.82
C ARG A 14 23.87 -23.73 -17.62
N LEU A 15 25.12 -24.15 -17.75
CA LEU A 15 26.03 -24.22 -16.60
C LEU A 15 26.39 -22.81 -16.08
N GLN A 16 26.65 -21.84 -16.95
CA GLN A 16 27.02 -20.49 -16.53
C GLN A 16 25.84 -19.65 -16.00
N ALA A 17 24.64 -19.81 -16.56
CA ALA A 17 23.43 -19.16 -16.03
C ALA A 17 22.97 -19.84 -14.74
N PHE A 18 22.99 -21.18 -14.67
CA PHE A 18 22.70 -21.95 -13.46
C PHE A 18 23.68 -21.63 -12.33
N LEU A 19 24.97 -21.40 -12.60
CA LEU A 19 25.93 -21.05 -11.55
C LEU A 19 25.79 -19.59 -11.05
N ARG A 20 25.33 -18.65 -11.89
CA ARG A 20 24.99 -17.28 -11.44
C ARG A 20 23.67 -17.25 -10.68
N ASP A 21 22.68 -18.01 -11.14
CA ASP A 21 21.35 -18.10 -10.53
C ASP A 21 21.33 -19.00 -9.29
N ALA A 22 22.20 -20.01 -9.18
CA ALA A 22 22.38 -20.81 -7.97
C ALA A 22 22.90 -19.97 -6.79
N GLY A 23 23.65 -18.89 -7.05
CA GLY A 23 24.01 -17.89 -6.04
C GLY A 23 22.80 -17.11 -5.52
N ALA A 24 21.73 -16.95 -6.30
CA ALA A 24 20.45 -16.40 -5.84
C ALA A 24 19.55 -17.47 -5.19
N MET A 25 19.64 -18.71 -5.68
CA MET A 25 18.89 -19.87 -5.15
C MET A 25 19.37 -20.31 -3.75
N LEU A 26 20.68 -20.20 -3.47
CA LEU A 26 21.25 -20.40 -2.12
C LEU A 26 20.90 -19.27 -1.13
N ARG A 27 20.38 -18.13 -1.63
CA ARG A 27 19.86 -17.02 -0.80
C ARG A 27 18.36 -17.14 -0.49
N GLY A 28 17.68 -18.19 -0.97
CA GLY A 28 16.30 -18.49 -0.59
C GLY A 28 15.22 -17.60 -1.24
N ASP A 29 15.51 -16.94 -2.36
CA ASP A 29 14.61 -15.92 -2.95
C ASP A 29 13.94 -16.38 -4.25
N THR A 30 13.50 -17.65 -4.34
CA THR A 30 12.61 -18.09 -5.45
C THR A 30 11.19 -17.61 -5.20
N ARG A 31 10.95 -16.31 -5.31
CA ARG A 31 9.58 -15.78 -5.28
C ARG A 31 8.89 -16.15 -6.60
N PRO A 32 7.65 -16.67 -6.58
CA PRO A 32 6.88 -16.89 -7.80
C PRO A 32 6.66 -15.56 -8.55
N LEU A 33 6.47 -15.60 -9.87
CA LEU A 33 6.12 -14.41 -10.66
C LEU A 33 4.86 -13.76 -10.09
N LEU A 34 4.87 -12.42 -9.99
CA LEU A 34 3.70 -11.70 -9.51
C LEU A 34 2.52 -11.92 -10.47
N SER A 35 1.39 -12.37 -9.92
CA SER A 35 0.18 -12.61 -10.69
C SER A 35 -0.59 -11.31 -10.85
N PHE A 36 -0.78 -10.86 -12.09
CA PHE A 36 -1.61 -9.69 -12.37
C PHE A 36 -3.05 -9.86 -11.86
N ASP A 37 -3.57 -11.09 -11.77
CA ASP A 37 -4.90 -11.35 -11.23
C ASP A 37 -5.00 -11.09 -9.73
N GLU A 38 -3.91 -11.22 -8.98
CA GLU A 38 -3.85 -10.86 -7.56
C GLU A 38 -3.82 -9.34 -7.41
N VAL A 39 -2.99 -8.67 -8.21
CA VAL A 39 -2.91 -7.21 -8.28
C VAL A 39 -4.26 -6.58 -8.64
N ARG A 40 -4.92 -7.12 -9.69
CA ARG A 40 -6.25 -6.67 -10.13
C ARG A 40 -7.30 -6.81 -9.02
N ARG A 41 -7.26 -7.90 -8.26
CA ARG A 41 -8.20 -8.15 -7.16
C ARG A 41 -7.91 -7.25 -5.96
N ALA A 42 -6.64 -7.03 -5.65
CA ALA A 42 -6.22 -6.22 -4.51
C ALA A 42 -6.48 -4.72 -4.73
N ALA A 43 -5.99 -4.14 -5.83
CA ALA A 43 -6.03 -2.69 -6.04
C ALA A 43 -7.23 -2.20 -6.85
N ARG A 44 -8.12 -3.12 -7.28
CA ARG A 44 -9.33 -2.90 -8.08
C ARG A 44 -9.11 -2.06 -9.35
N LEU A 45 -9.18 -2.74 -10.49
CA LEU A 45 -9.01 -2.12 -11.81
C LEU A 45 -10.19 -1.19 -12.15
N GLU A 46 -9.87 0.06 -12.50
CA GLU A 46 -10.85 1.08 -12.87
C GLU A 46 -10.90 1.34 -14.39
N GLY A 47 -9.79 1.10 -15.09
CA GLY A 47 -9.73 1.35 -16.53
C GLY A 47 -8.48 0.82 -17.19
N GLN A 48 -8.54 0.77 -18.52
CA GLN A 48 -7.43 0.39 -19.39
C GLN A 48 -7.30 1.40 -20.52
N THR A 49 -6.08 1.76 -20.88
CA THR A 49 -5.83 2.69 -21.99
C THR A 49 -4.65 2.19 -22.81
N TYR A 50 -4.86 2.01 -24.10
CA TYR A 50 -3.78 1.62 -25.00
C TYR A 50 -2.82 2.80 -25.19
N ARG A 51 -1.52 2.57 -24.94
CA ARG A 51 -0.46 3.57 -25.03
C ARG A 51 0.43 3.41 -26.27
N GLY A 52 0.06 2.53 -27.20
CA GLY A 52 0.79 2.32 -28.43
C GLY A 52 1.93 1.30 -28.32
N LEU A 53 2.75 1.27 -29.36
CA LEU A 53 3.97 0.47 -29.43
C LEU A 53 5.13 1.26 -28.82
N LYS A 54 5.81 0.69 -27.82
CA LYS A 54 6.96 1.29 -27.13
C LYS A 54 8.02 0.24 -26.84
N ASP A 55 9.28 0.67 -26.76
CA ASP A 55 10.33 -0.17 -26.21
C ASP A 55 10.28 -0.14 -24.69
N VAL A 56 10.10 -1.31 -24.08
CA VAL A 56 9.95 -1.47 -22.63
C VAL A 56 11.23 -2.04 -22.03
N PRO A 57 11.76 -1.47 -20.93
CA PRO A 57 12.89 -2.05 -20.23
C PRO A 57 12.56 -3.44 -19.68
N ILE A 58 13.42 -4.42 -19.97
CA ILE A 58 13.19 -5.82 -19.56
C ILE A 58 13.28 -5.99 -18.03
N ALA A 59 14.02 -5.10 -17.36
CA ALA A 59 14.16 -5.06 -15.90
C ALA A 59 12.86 -4.67 -15.17
N ASP A 60 11.98 -3.93 -15.85
CA ASP A 60 10.71 -3.43 -15.29
C ASP A 60 9.57 -4.44 -15.51
N ILE A 61 9.83 -5.52 -16.24
CA ILE A 61 8.88 -6.63 -16.43
C ILE A 61 8.94 -7.53 -15.19
N ARG A 62 7.95 -7.42 -14.30
CA ARG A 62 7.95 -8.08 -12.98
C ARG A 62 6.91 -9.19 -12.81
N GLY A 63 5.95 -9.33 -13.73
CA GLY A 63 4.88 -10.29 -13.56
C GLY A 63 4.22 -10.80 -14.84
N SER A 64 3.22 -11.65 -14.66
CA SER A 64 2.52 -12.36 -15.73
C SER A 64 1.02 -12.28 -15.56
N VAL A 65 0.29 -12.19 -16.68
CA VAL A 65 -1.17 -12.32 -16.74
C VAL A 65 -1.53 -13.77 -17.07
N GLY A 66 -2.29 -14.44 -16.20
CA GLY A 66 -2.89 -15.76 -16.46
C GLY A 66 -1.93 -16.97 -16.53
N ARG A 67 -0.61 -16.78 -16.45
CA ARG A 67 0.39 -17.87 -16.49
C ARG A 67 1.52 -17.74 -15.43
N PRO A 68 1.23 -17.52 -14.14
CA PRO A 68 2.28 -17.39 -13.13
C PRO A 68 3.04 -18.71 -12.87
N ASN A 69 2.41 -19.88 -13.12
CA ASN A 69 2.99 -21.19 -12.83
C ASN A 69 3.73 -21.84 -14.01
N ASP A 70 3.67 -21.25 -15.20
CA ASP A 70 4.34 -21.78 -16.40
C ASP A 70 5.81 -21.32 -16.51
N PHE A 71 6.18 -20.27 -15.74
CA PHE A 71 7.47 -19.58 -15.81
C PHE A 71 7.97 -19.23 -14.40
N ASP A 72 9.29 -19.28 -14.17
CA ASP A 72 9.89 -18.79 -12.93
C ASP A 72 10.10 -17.26 -12.93
N ALA A 73 10.61 -16.67 -11.83
CA ALA A 73 10.90 -15.23 -11.71
C ALA A 73 11.84 -14.68 -12.81
N SER A 74 12.65 -15.55 -13.40
CA SER A 74 13.54 -15.25 -14.53
C SER A 74 12.85 -15.40 -15.90
N PHE A 75 11.54 -15.69 -15.91
CA PHE A 75 10.73 -16.03 -17.09
C PHE A 75 11.21 -17.28 -17.82
N LEU A 76 11.93 -18.21 -17.17
CA LEU A 76 12.35 -19.45 -17.80
C LEU A 76 11.18 -20.45 -17.81
N PRO A 77 10.96 -21.17 -18.94
CA PRO A 77 9.90 -22.17 -19.01
C PRO A 77 10.17 -23.32 -18.03
N VAL A 78 9.22 -23.60 -17.15
CA VAL A 78 9.34 -24.71 -16.17
C VAL A 78 9.12 -26.07 -16.83
N ARG A 79 8.30 -26.13 -17.91
CA ARG A 79 7.92 -27.39 -18.56
C ARG A 79 8.85 -27.79 -19.71
N PRO A 80 9.25 -29.09 -19.81
CA PRO A 80 10.10 -29.58 -20.89
C PRO A 80 9.54 -29.38 -22.30
N GLN A 81 8.22 -29.46 -22.50
CA GLN A 81 7.60 -29.32 -23.83
C GLN A 81 7.70 -27.89 -24.40
N MET A 82 7.95 -26.89 -23.54
CA MET A 82 8.08 -25.49 -23.95
C MET A 82 9.50 -25.15 -24.48
N ARG A 83 10.44 -26.08 -24.32
CA ARG A 83 11.86 -25.89 -24.63
C ARG A 83 12.16 -25.86 -26.13
N GLU A 84 11.43 -26.64 -26.92
CA GLU A 84 11.64 -26.71 -28.37
C GLU A 84 11.19 -25.41 -29.07
N ARG A 85 10.02 -24.89 -28.67
CA ARG A 85 9.52 -23.59 -29.13
C ARG A 85 10.42 -22.43 -28.69
N TRP A 86 10.98 -22.51 -27.47
CA TRP A 86 11.94 -21.53 -26.97
C TRP A 86 13.22 -21.53 -27.80
N ALA A 87 13.78 -22.71 -28.11
CA ALA A 87 15.01 -22.81 -28.91
C ALA A 87 14.83 -22.32 -30.35
N GLN A 88 13.67 -22.58 -30.96
CA GLN A 88 13.34 -22.03 -32.28
C GLN A 88 13.28 -20.51 -32.25
N LEU A 89 12.71 -19.94 -31.20
CA LEU A 89 12.59 -18.49 -31.02
C LEU A 89 13.94 -17.82 -30.72
N ASP A 90 14.78 -18.41 -29.86
CA ASP A 90 16.15 -17.94 -29.61
C ASP A 90 16.96 -17.90 -30.91
N ALA A 91 16.88 -18.97 -31.71
CA ALA A 91 17.57 -19.03 -32.98
C ALA A 91 17.06 -17.97 -33.97
N ALA A 92 15.75 -17.71 -34.02
CA ALA A 92 15.15 -16.65 -34.86
C ALA A 92 15.60 -15.25 -34.42
N MET A 93 15.57 -14.96 -33.12
CA MET A 93 15.97 -13.67 -32.57
C MET A 93 17.47 -13.40 -32.76
N ARG A 94 18.34 -14.41 -32.62
CA ARG A 94 19.78 -14.28 -32.92
C ARG A 94 20.07 -14.03 -34.39
N ARG A 95 19.20 -14.50 -35.30
CA ARG A 95 19.30 -14.23 -36.74
C ARG A 95 18.79 -12.84 -37.14
N GLY A 96 18.26 -12.06 -36.19
CA GLY A 96 17.69 -10.75 -36.46
C GLY A 96 16.34 -10.82 -37.18
N GLU A 97 15.65 -11.95 -37.13
CA GLU A 97 14.30 -12.07 -37.69
C GLU A 97 13.34 -11.14 -36.94
N ALA A 98 12.46 -10.46 -37.67
CA ALA A 98 11.46 -9.58 -37.09
C ALA A 98 10.47 -10.42 -36.27
N VAL A 99 10.60 -10.39 -34.95
CA VAL A 99 9.64 -10.99 -34.03
C VAL A 99 8.51 -10.00 -33.74
N PRO A 100 7.25 -10.45 -33.65
CA PRO A 100 6.15 -9.57 -33.28
C PRO A 100 6.41 -8.92 -31.92
N PRO A 101 5.89 -7.70 -31.67
CA PRO A 101 5.98 -7.07 -30.36
C PRO A 101 5.20 -7.87 -29.31
N ILE A 102 5.68 -7.82 -28.07
CA ILE A 102 4.97 -8.42 -26.92
C ILE A 102 3.75 -7.56 -26.55
N GLU A 103 2.88 -8.06 -25.68
CA GLU A 103 1.76 -7.28 -25.14
C GLU A 103 1.88 -7.24 -23.62
N VAL A 104 1.85 -6.05 -23.04
CA VAL A 104 2.08 -5.84 -21.60
C VAL A 104 1.02 -4.92 -20.99
N TYR A 105 0.62 -5.22 -19.76
CA TYR A 105 -0.04 -4.25 -18.90
C TYR A 105 1.01 -3.42 -18.16
N HIS A 106 0.81 -2.11 -18.11
CA HIS A 106 1.64 -1.16 -17.37
C HIS A 106 0.86 -0.66 -16.16
N LEU A 107 1.45 -0.80 -14.97
CA LEU A 107 0.83 -0.41 -13.71
C LEU A 107 1.90 0.13 -12.75
N GLY A 108 1.76 1.40 -12.36
CA GLY A 108 2.83 2.12 -11.66
C GLY A 108 4.09 2.18 -12.52
N ASP A 109 5.21 1.70 -11.98
CA ASP A 109 6.50 1.66 -12.68
C ASP A 109 6.86 0.27 -13.25
N VAL A 110 5.92 -0.68 -13.24
CA VAL A 110 6.19 -2.06 -13.63
C VAL A 110 5.27 -2.57 -14.73
N TYR A 111 5.76 -3.62 -15.43
CA TYR A 111 5.09 -4.24 -16.55
C TYR A 111 4.73 -5.71 -16.25
N PHE A 112 3.54 -6.10 -16.71
CA PHE A 112 3.03 -7.47 -16.64
C PHE A 112 2.85 -8.03 -18.04
N VAL A 113 3.46 -9.18 -18.32
CA VAL A 113 3.35 -9.81 -19.64
C VAL A 113 1.97 -10.43 -19.81
N LYS A 114 1.19 -9.88 -20.75
CA LYS A 114 -0.09 -10.44 -21.19
C LYS A 114 0.14 -11.48 -22.29
N ASP A 115 1.00 -11.17 -23.26
CA ASP A 115 1.42 -12.08 -24.32
C ASP A 115 2.91 -11.91 -24.64
N GLY A 116 3.56 -13.03 -25.02
CA GLY A 116 4.96 -13.03 -25.41
C GLY A 116 5.96 -13.44 -24.34
N HIS A 117 5.57 -14.22 -23.33
CA HIS A 117 6.44 -14.71 -22.26
C HIS A 117 7.74 -15.36 -22.76
N HIS A 118 7.66 -16.19 -23.80
CA HIS A 118 8.85 -16.80 -24.41
C HIS A 118 9.81 -15.77 -25.03
N ARG A 119 9.29 -14.69 -25.64
CA ARG A 119 10.11 -13.62 -26.22
C ARG A 119 10.82 -12.84 -25.13
N VAL A 120 10.15 -12.56 -24.02
CA VAL A 120 10.78 -11.92 -22.84
C VAL A 120 11.88 -12.81 -22.26
N SER A 121 11.61 -14.11 -22.12
CA SER A 121 12.58 -15.11 -21.67
C SER A 121 13.85 -15.14 -22.53
N VAL A 122 13.68 -15.23 -23.85
CA VAL A 122 14.79 -15.21 -24.81
C VAL A 122 15.53 -13.88 -24.77
N ALA A 123 14.81 -12.74 -24.75
CA ALA A 123 15.44 -11.42 -24.70
C ALA A 123 16.26 -11.20 -23.42
N ARG A 124 15.79 -11.71 -22.26
CA ARG A 124 16.58 -11.76 -21.02
C ARG A 124 17.84 -12.59 -21.18
N HIS A 125 17.70 -13.79 -21.75
CA HIS A 125 18.83 -14.68 -22.00
C HIS A 125 19.89 -14.06 -22.93
N LEU A 126 19.45 -13.34 -23.96
CA LEU A 126 20.31 -12.61 -24.89
C LEU A 126 20.89 -11.31 -24.32
N GLY A 127 20.51 -10.93 -23.09
CA GLY A 127 21.01 -9.72 -22.43
C GLY A 127 20.49 -8.42 -23.07
N TRP A 128 19.34 -8.45 -23.73
CA TRP A 128 18.72 -7.24 -24.25
C TRP A 128 18.31 -6.30 -23.11
N LYS A 129 18.40 -5.00 -23.34
CA LYS A 129 17.99 -3.98 -22.36
C LYS A 129 16.51 -3.66 -22.45
N SER A 130 15.98 -3.66 -23.67
CA SER A 130 14.59 -3.34 -23.98
C SER A 130 14.01 -4.32 -24.99
N ILE A 131 12.68 -4.38 -25.04
CA ILE A 131 11.92 -5.19 -26.00
C ILE A 131 10.71 -4.41 -26.51
N PRO A 132 10.39 -4.45 -27.82
CA PRO A 132 9.21 -3.77 -28.35
C PRO A 132 7.92 -4.41 -27.84
N ALA A 133 7.04 -3.57 -27.29
CA ALA A 133 5.82 -3.98 -26.61
C ALA A 133 4.62 -3.07 -26.95
N ARG A 134 3.45 -3.69 -27.13
CA ARG A 134 2.16 -3.02 -27.08
C ARG A 134 1.80 -2.78 -25.63
N VAL A 135 1.80 -1.52 -25.21
CA VAL A 135 1.60 -1.13 -23.81
C VAL A 135 0.14 -0.78 -23.57
N ILE A 136 -0.49 -1.46 -22.63
CA ILE A 136 -1.83 -1.14 -22.14
C ILE A 136 -1.68 -0.65 -20.70
N GLU A 137 -1.87 0.65 -20.48
CA GLU A 137 -1.85 1.22 -19.14
C GLU A 137 -3.11 0.80 -18.38
N VAL A 138 -2.91 0.33 -17.16
CA VAL A 138 -3.96 -0.09 -16.25
C VAL A 138 -4.04 0.94 -15.12
N ARG A 139 -5.24 1.42 -14.86
CA ARG A 139 -5.53 2.29 -13.70
C ARG A 139 -6.19 1.47 -12.60
N THR A 140 -5.69 1.62 -11.39
CA THR A 140 -6.20 1.00 -10.17
C THR A 140 -6.72 2.07 -9.22
N ARG A 141 -7.70 1.70 -8.39
CA ARG A 141 -8.29 2.60 -7.41
C ARG A 141 -7.34 2.91 -6.25
N ALA A 142 -6.55 1.92 -5.84
CA ALA A 142 -5.46 2.11 -4.87
C ALA A 142 -4.11 2.33 -5.57
N PRO A 143 -3.25 3.22 -5.05
CA PRO A 143 -1.86 3.28 -5.47
C PRO A 143 -1.14 2.00 -5.03
N LEU A 144 -0.32 1.45 -5.92
CA LEU A 144 0.52 0.29 -5.64
C LEU A 144 1.98 0.73 -5.66
N ALA A 145 2.74 0.33 -4.64
CA ALA A 145 4.18 0.53 -4.62
C ALA A 145 4.87 -0.27 -5.74
N SER A 146 6.01 0.23 -6.22
CA SER A 146 6.71 -0.30 -7.39
C SER A 146 7.32 -1.69 -7.17
N ASP A 147 7.49 -2.13 -5.91
CA ASP A 147 8.01 -3.46 -5.56
C ASP A 147 6.92 -4.55 -5.51
N MET A 148 5.65 -4.16 -5.43
CA MET A 148 4.45 -5.00 -5.40
C MET A 148 4.65 -6.33 -4.66
N ASP A 149 5.12 -6.28 -3.41
CA ASP A 149 5.23 -7.48 -2.59
C ASP A 149 3.84 -7.94 -2.07
N PRO A 150 3.71 -9.17 -1.52
CA PRO A 150 2.45 -9.65 -0.97
C PRO A 150 1.85 -8.75 0.13
N ALA A 151 2.68 -8.06 0.91
CA ALA A 151 2.22 -7.16 1.97
C ALA A 151 1.58 -5.88 1.37
N ALA A 152 2.19 -5.32 0.34
CA ALA A 152 1.67 -4.19 -0.43
C ALA A 152 0.33 -4.51 -1.09
N LEU A 153 0.14 -5.75 -1.56
CA LEU A 153 -1.17 -6.19 -2.09
C LEU A 153 -2.24 -6.26 -1.00
N ILE A 154 -1.91 -6.74 0.20
CA ILE A 154 -2.86 -6.76 1.32
C ILE A 154 -3.23 -5.33 1.73
N GLN A 155 -2.24 -4.44 1.81
CA GLN A 155 -2.44 -3.03 2.16
C GLN A 155 -3.28 -2.30 1.11
N ALA A 156 -3.03 -2.54 -0.19
CA ALA A 156 -3.83 -1.97 -1.26
C ALA A 156 -5.29 -2.43 -1.19
N ARG A 157 -5.53 -3.71 -0.86
CA ARG A 157 -6.88 -4.24 -0.65
C ARG A 157 -7.58 -3.56 0.52
N GLU A 158 -6.91 -3.42 1.66
CA GLU A 158 -7.48 -2.72 2.82
C GLU A 158 -7.86 -1.27 2.46
N TYR A 159 -7.02 -0.59 1.69
CA TYR A 159 -7.32 0.76 1.23
C TYR A 159 -8.50 0.82 0.25
N VAL A 160 -8.61 -0.12 -0.70
CA VAL A 160 -9.77 -0.23 -1.58
C VAL A 160 -11.05 -0.46 -0.78
N ASP A 161 -11.03 -1.39 0.16
CA ASP A 161 -12.20 -1.70 1.02
C ASP A 161 -12.61 -0.45 1.82
N PHE A 162 -11.65 0.34 2.30
CA PHE A 162 -11.91 1.63 2.94
C PHE A 162 -12.55 2.66 1.99
N LEU A 163 -12.04 2.82 0.77
CA LEU A 163 -12.60 3.73 -0.23
C LEU A 163 -13.98 3.28 -0.73
N GLU A 164 -14.25 1.98 -0.76
CA GLU A 164 -15.58 1.43 -1.07
C GLU A 164 -16.60 1.76 0.01
N ARG A 165 -16.18 1.71 1.27
CA ARG A 165 -17.07 1.98 2.41
C ARG A 165 -17.29 3.46 2.64
N THR A 166 -16.32 4.33 2.32
CA THR A 166 -16.38 5.78 2.62
C THR A 166 -16.67 6.66 1.41
N HIS A 167 -16.39 6.17 0.20
CA HIS A 167 -16.39 6.95 -1.03
C HIS A 167 -15.53 8.23 -0.97
N LEU A 168 -14.53 8.25 -0.08
CA LEU A 168 -13.73 9.45 0.20
C LEU A 168 -13.01 9.96 -1.06
N ASP A 169 -12.52 9.05 -1.90
CA ASP A 169 -11.90 9.32 -3.20
C ASP A 169 -12.81 10.07 -4.18
N ARG A 170 -14.13 9.93 -4.03
CA ARG A 170 -15.12 10.60 -4.89
C ARG A 170 -15.54 11.95 -4.33
N VAL A 171 -15.82 12.00 -3.02
CA VAL A 171 -16.28 13.23 -2.37
C VAL A 171 -15.13 14.21 -2.11
N ARG A 172 -13.91 13.72 -1.94
CA ARG A 172 -12.67 14.51 -1.75
C ARG A 172 -11.54 13.91 -2.59
N PRO A 173 -11.51 14.12 -3.93
CA PRO A 173 -10.48 13.56 -4.80
C PRO A 173 -9.04 13.97 -4.47
N GLN A 174 -8.88 15.09 -3.76
CA GLN A 174 -7.60 15.58 -3.26
C GLN A 174 -7.14 14.91 -1.95
N ALA A 175 -7.98 14.07 -1.34
CA ALA A 175 -7.65 13.39 -0.10
C ALA A 175 -6.59 12.31 -0.33
N SER A 176 -5.43 12.47 0.30
CA SER A 176 -4.41 11.43 0.37
C SER A 176 -4.33 10.93 1.81
N ILE A 177 -4.72 9.67 2.01
CA ILE A 177 -4.62 9.00 3.31
C ILE A 177 -3.84 7.73 3.09
N ALA A 178 -2.53 7.79 3.32
CA ALA A 178 -1.66 6.63 3.34
C ALA A 178 -1.37 6.24 4.80
N VAL A 179 -1.46 4.96 5.12
CA VAL A 179 -1.09 4.40 6.43
C VAL A 179 0.12 3.48 6.27
N SER A 180 1.00 3.36 7.26
CA SER A 180 2.20 2.50 7.16
C SER A 180 1.95 1.04 7.57
N ARG A 181 0.83 0.74 8.23
CA ARG A 181 0.53 -0.58 8.81
C ARG A 181 -0.88 -1.04 8.49
N LEU A 182 -1.04 -2.36 8.41
CA LEU A 182 -2.34 -3.02 8.25
C LEU A 182 -3.26 -2.77 9.45
N GLY A 183 -4.57 -2.79 9.20
CA GLY A 183 -5.65 -2.59 10.16
C GLY A 183 -5.88 -1.13 10.57
N ARG A 184 -5.17 -0.18 9.96
CA ARG A 184 -5.28 1.25 10.29
C ARG A 184 -6.46 1.90 9.58
N TYR A 185 -6.87 1.43 8.41
CA TYR A 185 -8.03 1.98 7.74
C TYR A 185 -9.35 1.62 8.46
N ASP A 186 -9.40 0.45 9.12
CA ASP A 186 -10.54 0.10 9.97
C ASP A 186 -10.71 1.10 11.13
N ARG A 187 -9.59 1.55 11.73
CA ARG A 187 -9.62 2.59 12.78
C ARG A 187 -10.07 3.94 12.26
N ILE A 188 -9.59 4.35 11.08
CA ILE A 188 -10.04 5.59 10.45
C ILE A 188 -11.53 5.52 10.13
N LEU A 189 -12.02 4.36 9.71
CA LEU A 189 -13.44 4.17 9.47
C LEU A 189 -14.27 4.22 10.76
N GLU A 190 -13.77 3.67 11.87
CA GLU A 190 -14.38 3.85 13.19
C GLU A 190 -14.52 5.34 13.55
N ASP A 191 -13.48 6.14 13.29
CA ASP A 191 -13.52 7.60 13.50
C ASP A 191 -14.58 8.27 12.61
N ILE A 192 -14.68 7.92 11.32
CA ILE A 192 -15.70 8.43 10.41
C ILE A 192 -17.11 8.06 10.88
N LEU A 193 -17.32 6.82 11.32
CA LEU A 193 -18.61 6.35 11.84
C LEU A 193 -18.99 7.08 13.14
N GLY A 194 -18.02 7.32 14.02
CA GLY A 194 -18.21 8.14 15.20
C GLY A 194 -18.60 9.58 14.84
N HIS A 195 -17.87 10.19 13.90
CA HIS A 195 -18.16 11.53 13.38
C HIS A 195 -19.55 11.60 12.76
N ARG A 196 -19.93 10.63 11.92
CA ARG A 196 -21.26 10.50 11.31
C ARG A 196 -22.36 10.54 12.36
N TYR A 197 -22.19 9.76 13.44
CA TYR A 197 -23.16 9.69 14.53
C TYR A 197 -23.34 11.05 15.21
N PHE A 198 -22.25 11.74 15.58
CA PHE A 198 -22.33 13.05 16.22
C PHE A 198 -22.90 14.13 15.30
N LEU A 199 -22.50 14.10 14.03
CA LEU A 199 -23.00 15.02 13.03
C LEU A 199 -24.52 14.87 12.85
N GLY A 200 -25.03 13.63 12.83
CA GLY A 200 -26.46 13.37 12.78
C GLY A 200 -27.23 13.88 14.00
N LEU A 201 -26.66 13.73 15.21
CA LEU A 201 -27.25 14.30 16.43
C LEU A 201 -27.31 15.83 16.39
N GLN A 202 -26.25 16.48 15.90
CA GLN A 202 -26.20 17.95 15.79
C GLN A 202 -27.18 18.50 14.76
N GLN A 203 -27.37 17.80 13.64
CA GLN A 203 -28.25 18.22 12.56
C GLN A 203 -29.70 17.72 12.71
N TYR A 204 -29.98 16.92 13.74
CA TYR A 204 -31.28 16.27 13.96
C TYR A 204 -31.79 15.47 12.75
N ARG A 205 -30.88 14.85 12.01
CA ARG A 205 -31.20 14.01 10.85
C ARG A 205 -30.20 12.89 10.67
N GLU A 206 -30.56 11.91 9.86
CA GLU A 206 -29.58 10.94 9.37
C GLU A 206 -28.64 11.64 8.37
N VAL A 207 -27.35 11.34 8.51
CA VAL A 207 -26.28 11.76 7.59
C VAL A 207 -25.86 10.53 6.83
N ASP A 208 -25.69 10.62 5.52
CA ASP A 208 -25.17 9.50 4.71
C ASP A 208 -23.66 9.31 4.93
N MET A 209 -23.08 8.31 4.28
CA MET A 209 -21.67 7.99 4.49
C MET A 209 -20.74 8.98 3.76
N GLU A 210 -21.15 9.41 2.58
CA GLU A 210 -20.45 10.34 1.71
C GLU A 210 -20.29 11.71 2.38
N GLU A 211 -21.38 12.27 2.91
CA GLU A 211 -21.40 13.53 3.65
C GLU A 211 -20.57 13.42 4.93
N ALA A 212 -20.71 12.32 5.67
CA ALA A 212 -19.94 12.11 6.89
C ALA A 212 -18.43 11.99 6.61
N SER A 213 -18.04 11.26 5.56
CA SER A 213 -16.64 11.08 5.17
C SER A 213 -16.02 12.40 4.70
N ALA A 214 -16.75 13.18 3.89
CA ALA A 214 -16.36 14.51 3.47
C ALA A 214 -16.20 15.47 4.66
N SER A 215 -17.17 15.49 5.57
CA SER A 215 -17.16 16.33 6.76
C SER A 215 -16.04 15.95 7.72
N TRP A 216 -15.82 14.65 7.96
CA TRP A 216 -14.73 14.16 8.79
C TRP A 216 -13.37 14.55 8.20
N TYR A 217 -13.20 14.39 6.88
CA TYR A 217 -11.95 14.77 6.22
C TYR A 217 -11.64 16.25 6.40
N ASP A 218 -12.61 17.13 6.13
CA ASP A 218 -12.40 18.58 6.16
C ASP A 218 -12.24 19.14 7.58
N ASN A 219 -12.98 18.59 8.55
CA ASN A 219 -13.10 19.19 9.88
C ASN A 219 -12.29 18.46 10.96
N VAL A 220 -11.81 17.24 10.68
CA VAL A 220 -11.10 16.40 11.67
C VAL A 220 -9.72 16.01 11.15
N TYR A 221 -9.66 15.28 10.03
CA TYR A 221 -8.39 14.77 9.52
C TYR A 221 -7.49 15.87 8.96
N LYS A 222 -7.98 16.64 7.99
CA LYS A 222 -7.20 17.67 7.29
C LYS A 222 -6.61 18.71 8.24
N PRO A 223 -7.33 19.25 9.24
CA PRO A 223 -6.73 20.18 10.20
C PRO A 223 -5.54 19.56 10.94
N ILE A 224 -5.65 18.31 11.41
CA ILE A 224 -4.54 17.63 12.10
C ILE A 224 -3.38 17.33 11.14
N ALA A 225 -3.68 16.89 9.91
CA ALA A 225 -2.67 16.62 8.89
C ALA A 225 -1.92 17.89 8.46
N ASP A 226 -2.63 19.01 8.29
CA ASP A 226 -2.02 20.30 7.95
C ASP A 226 -1.07 20.76 9.06
N LEU A 227 -1.41 20.52 10.33
CA LEU A 227 -0.52 20.80 11.45
C LEU A 227 0.72 19.89 11.44
N ILE A 228 0.54 18.60 11.19
CA ILE A 228 1.68 17.67 11.06
C ILE A 228 2.67 18.16 9.99
N ARG A 229 2.17 18.68 8.86
CA ARG A 229 2.99 19.24 7.78
C ARG A 229 3.63 20.57 8.14
N GLU A 230 2.85 21.51 8.68
CA GLU A 230 3.30 22.87 8.98
C GLU A 230 4.47 22.87 9.98
N TYR A 231 4.42 21.97 10.97
CA TYR A 231 5.45 21.86 12.01
C TYR A 231 6.48 20.75 11.74
N ASP A 232 6.46 20.13 10.56
CA ASP A 232 7.37 19.05 10.18
C ASP A 232 7.50 17.94 11.25
N ILE A 233 6.36 17.58 11.87
CA ILE A 233 6.34 16.61 12.97
C ILE A 233 6.83 15.25 12.49
N LEU A 234 6.59 14.91 11.22
CA LEU A 234 7.04 13.67 10.60
C LEU A 234 8.56 13.48 10.63
N ALA A 235 9.36 14.55 10.65
CA ALA A 235 10.81 14.45 10.74
C ALA A 235 11.29 13.71 12.02
N HIS A 236 10.49 13.76 13.09
CA HIS A 236 10.77 13.10 14.35
C HIS A 236 10.31 11.63 14.38
N PHE A 237 9.58 11.17 13.36
CA PHE A 237 8.96 9.83 13.31
C PHE A 237 9.24 9.12 11.98
N PRO A 238 10.50 8.71 11.73
CA PRO A 238 10.87 8.05 10.49
C PRO A 238 10.06 6.77 10.25
N GLY A 239 9.59 6.61 9.01
CA GLY A 239 8.78 5.45 8.59
C GLY A 239 7.29 5.53 8.94
N ARG A 240 6.82 6.65 9.52
CA ARG A 240 5.39 6.90 9.73
C ARG A 240 4.82 7.84 8.66
N THR A 241 3.50 7.75 8.49
CA THR A 241 2.71 8.63 7.63
C THR A 241 1.93 9.66 8.45
N GLU A 242 1.38 10.68 7.79
CA GLU A 242 0.47 11.64 8.41
C GLU A 242 -0.74 10.95 9.03
N ALA A 243 -1.29 9.92 8.38
CA ALA A 243 -2.43 9.18 8.92
C ALA A 243 -2.06 8.37 10.17
N ASP A 244 -0.84 7.84 10.25
CA ASP A 244 -0.37 7.16 11.47
C ASP A 244 -0.23 8.12 12.64
N LEU A 245 0.29 9.33 12.39
CA LEU A 245 0.39 10.36 13.40
C LEU A 245 -0.99 10.88 13.81
N TYR A 246 -1.90 11.09 12.86
CA TYR A 246 -3.30 11.41 13.14
C TYR A 246 -3.92 10.39 14.10
N LEU A 247 -3.84 9.09 13.79
CA LEU A 247 -4.40 8.01 14.62
C LEU A 247 -3.77 7.97 16.01
N TRP A 248 -2.49 8.31 16.11
CA TRP A 248 -1.79 8.33 17.40
C TRP A 248 -2.19 9.55 18.25
N ILE A 249 -2.27 10.73 17.63
CA ILE A 249 -2.70 11.97 18.27
C ILE A 249 -4.14 11.83 18.77
N THR A 250 -5.05 11.29 17.97
CA THR A 250 -6.45 11.11 18.38
C THR A 250 -6.60 10.08 19.51
N ALA A 251 -5.86 8.97 19.45
CA ALA A 251 -5.82 8.00 20.53
C ALA A 251 -5.29 8.62 21.84
N ARG A 252 -4.18 9.37 21.76
CA ARG A 252 -3.58 10.03 22.92
C ARG A 252 -4.50 11.10 23.52
N TRP A 253 -5.15 11.89 22.66
CA TRP A 253 -6.14 12.86 23.10
C TRP A 253 -7.28 12.19 23.89
N LEU A 254 -7.79 11.05 23.42
CA LEU A 254 -8.82 10.30 24.14
C LEU A 254 -8.34 9.81 25.51
N GLU A 255 -7.09 9.33 25.61
CA GLU A 255 -6.48 8.92 26.89
C GLU A 255 -6.40 10.08 27.88
N LEU A 256 -5.88 11.24 27.45
CA LEU A 256 -5.79 12.45 28.27
C LEU A 256 -7.17 12.92 28.73
N SER A 257 -8.16 12.89 27.84
CA SER A 257 -9.55 13.25 28.15
C SER A 257 -10.15 12.33 29.22
N ARG A 258 -9.93 11.02 29.11
CA ARG A 258 -10.40 10.03 30.11
C ARG A 258 -9.72 10.20 31.46
N ALA A 259 -8.46 10.62 31.45
CA ALA A 259 -7.70 10.93 32.66
C ALA A 259 -8.03 12.31 33.25
N GLN A 260 -9.01 13.04 32.69
CA GLN A 260 -9.37 14.42 33.07
C GLN A 260 -8.19 15.39 33.06
N LYS A 261 -7.20 15.13 32.19
CA LYS A 261 -6.08 16.04 31.94
C LYS A 261 -6.48 17.07 30.87
N PRO A 262 -5.76 18.20 30.74
CA PRO A 262 -5.88 19.06 29.56
C PRO A 262 -5.73 18.23 28.28
N ALA A 263 -6.69 18.35 27.38
CA ALA A 263 -6.87 17.41 26.29
C ALA A 263 -7.27 18.15 25.00
N GLY A 264 -6.50 17.91 23.95
CA GLY A 264 -6.69 18.47 22.62
C GLY A 264 -5.57 17.99 21.69
N PRO A 265 -5.64 18.32 20.39
CA PRO A 265 -4.59 17.98 19.44
C PRO A 265 -3.22 18.54 19.87
N ALA A 266 -3.21 19.76 20.41
CA ALA A 266 -2.02 20.43 20.93
C ALA A 266 -1.34 19.65 22.07
N GLU A 267 -2.14 19.31 23.07
CA GLU A 267 -1.70 18.63 24.28
C GLU A 267 -1.23 17.21 23.96
N ALA A 268 -1.94 16.52 23.05
CA ALA A 268 -1.57 15.19 22.59
C ALA A 268 -0.25 15.20 21.81
N ILE A 269 -0.04 16.16 20.90
CA ILE A 269 1.23 16.32 20.16
C ILE A 269 2.38 16.60 21.12
N ALA A 270 2.20 17.54 22.05
CA ALA A 270 3.23 17.89 23.03
C ALA A 270 3.66 16.65 23.82
N ASP A 271 2.68 15.97 24.41
CA ASP A 271 2.90 14.83 25.27
C ASP A 271 3.57 13.66 24.52
N ILE A 272 3.18 13.42 23.26
CA ILE A 272 3.84 12.47 22.36
C ILE A 272 5.33 12.80 22.15
N LEU A 273 5.64 14.05 21.82
CA LEU A 273 7.02 14.47 21.53
C LEU A 273 7.90 14.31 22.79
N PHE A 274 7.40 14.73 23.95
CA PHE A 274 8.15 14.65 25.22
C PHE A 274 8.33 13.21 25.74
N GLU A 275 7.37 12.30 25.54
CA GLU A 275 7.55 10.88 25.86
C GLU A 275 8.61 10.22 24.96
N THR A 276 8.68 10.62 23.68
CA THR A 276 9.64 10.03 22.72
C THR A 276 11.07 10.48 22.92
N GLU A 277 11.29 11.64 23.55
CA GLU A 277 12.63 12.12 23.94
C GLU A 277 13.20 11.39 25.18
N GLY A 278 12.48 10.42 25.76
CA GLY A 278 13.02 9.48 26.75
C GLY A 278 13.11 10.01 28.18
N ALA A 279 12.49 11.15 28.50
CA ALA A 279 12.36 11.61 29.87
C ALA A 279 11.01 11.18 30.44
N GLY A 280 10.99 10.72 31.69
CA GLY A 280 9.80 10.84 32.55
C GLY A 280 9.51 12.32 32.79
N ALA A 281 9.12 13.03 31.74
CA ALA A 281 9.00 14.47 31.72
C ALA A 281 7.73 14.89 32.46
N PRO A 282 7.79 15.93 33.32
CA PRO A 282 6.61 16.52 33.90
C PRO A 282 5.66 17.01 32.79
N PRO A 283 4.35 17.13 33.06
CA PRO A 283 3.39 17.61 32.07
C PRO A 283 3.87 18.93 31.44
N PRO A 284 3.55 19.16 30.15
CA PRO A 284 4.10 20.27 29.39
C PRO A 284 3.87 21.58 30.13
N SER A 285 4.92 22.41 30.19
CA SER A 285 4.86 23.65 30.95
C SER A 285 3.74 24.54 30.38
N PRO A 286 3.08 25.37 31.22
CA PRO A 286 2.03 26.27 30.76
C PRO A 286 2.48 27.19 29.62
N GLN A 287 3.79 27.45 29.49
CA GLN A 287 4.37 28.25 28.41
C GLN A 287 4.45 27.46 27.10
N VAL A 288 4.85 26.19 27.13
CA VAL A 288 4.87 25.31 25.95
C VAL A 288 3.45 25.04 25.47
N LEU A 289 2.52 24.76 26.39
CA LEU A 289 1.10 24.63 26.09
C LEU A 289 0.51 25.92 25.56
N ALA A 290 0.84 27.09 26.12
CA ALA A 290 0.36 28.37 25.63
C ALA A 290 0.90 28.69 24.23
N VAL A 291 2.14 28.31 23.90
CA VAL A 291 2.66 28.41 22.53
C VAL A 291 1.84 27.50 21.61
N LEU A 292 1.68 26.22 21.94
CA LEU A 292 0.90 25.31 21.11
C LEU A 292 -0.56 25.74 20.97
N GLN A 293 -1.25 26.13 22.04
CA GLN A 293 -2.64 26.59 22.03
C GLN A 293 -2.85 27.93 21.31
N ARG A 294 -1.92 28.88 21.46
CA ARG A 294 -1.97 30.17 20.75
C ARG A 294 -1.80 29.99 19.24
N TRP A 295 -1.08 28.95 18.83
CA TRP A 295 -0.77 28.66 17.44
C TRP A 295 -1.82 27.73 16.80
N LEU A 296 -2.41 26.82 17.57
CA LEU A 296 -3.44 25.87 17.15
C LEU A 296 -4.86 26.44 17.23
N GLY A 297 -5.02 27.62 17.86
CA GLY A 297 -6.30 28.23 18.17
C GLY A 297 -7.05 27.49 19.29
N PRO A 298 -8.15 28.06 19.81
CA PRO A 298 -9.02 27.29 20.70
C PRO A 298 -9.50 26.04 19.94
N PRO A 299 -9.68 24.89 20.63
CA PRO A 299 -10.12 23.65 19.98
C PRO A 299 -11.35 23.96 19.13
N ARG A 300 -11.18 23.94 17.80
CA ARG A 300 -12.27 24.25 16.87
C ARG A 300 -13.27 23.11 16.99
N ARG A 301 -14.29 23.35 17.84
CA ARG A 301 -15.26 22.36 18.33
C ARG A 301 -14.56 21.10 18.80
N VAL A 302 -14.33 21.01 20.11
CA VAL A 302 -14.19 19.72 20.78
C VAL A 302 -15.31 18.83 20.22
N ILE A 303 -14.96 17.74 19.52
CA ILE A 303 -15.90 16.63 19.36
C ILE A 303 -16.03 16.12 20.79
N GLU A 304 -16.98 16.67 21.53
CA GLU A 304 -17.30 16.19 22.87
C GLU A 304 -17.82 14.77 22.68
N LEU A 305 -16.94 13.79 22.82
CA LEU A 305 -17.33 12.39 22.95
C LEU A 305 -18.24 12.32 24.18
N PRO A 306 -19.54 12.02 24.05
CA PRO A 306 -20.47 12.06 25.15
C PRO A 306 -19.98 11.10 26.22
N ALA A 307 -20.02 11.56 27.48
CA ALA A 307 -19.57 10.83 28.66
C ALA A 307 -20.15 9.40 28.80
N ARG A 308 -21.20 9.06 28.04
CA ARG A 308 -21.77 7.72 27.94
C ARG A 308 -20.88 6.69 27.23
N LEU A 309 -19.98 7.10 26.32
CA LEU A 309 -19.01 6.20 25.67
C LEU A 309 -17.82 5.85 26.57
N VAL A 310 -17.45 6.76 27.48
CA VAL A 310 -16.38 6.53 28.47
C VAL A 310 -16.81 5.49 29.52
N ARG A 311 -18.09 5.47 29.91
CA ARG A 311 -18.61 4.57 30.96
C ARG A 311 -18.70 3.09 30.58
N ARG A 312 -18.54 2.72 29.29
CA ARG A 312 -18.56 1.31 28.86
C ARG A 312 -17.18 0.63 28.85
N ALA A 313 -16.10 1.38 29.07
CA ALA A 313 -14.74 0.85 29.13
C ALA A 313 -14.27 0.50 30.57
N THR A 314 -15.07 0.83 31.59
CA THR A 314 -14.69 0.67 33.01
C THR A 314 -15.79 0.01 33.83
N THR A 315 -16.38 -1.08 33.34
CA THR A 315 -17.16 -1.97 34.20
C THR A 315 -16.27 -3.18 34.53
N PRO A 316 -15.75 -3.32 35.77
CA PRO A 316 -15.09 -4.55 36.15
C PRO A 316 -16.13 -5.67 36.13
N ARG A 317 -15.79 -6.75 35.43
CA ARG A 317 -16.58 -7.99 35.36
C ARG A 317 -16.68 -8.53 36.79
N SER A 318 -17.83 -8.37 37.44
CA SER A 318 -18.12 -8.97 38.73
C SER A 318 -18.04 -10.50 38.59
N GLN A 319 -17.10 -11.11 39.33
CA GLN A 319 -17.06 -12.56 39.51
C GLN A 319 -18.30 -13.01 40.27
N PRO A 320 -18.95 -14.12 39.89
CA PRO A 320 -20.03 -14.67 40.69
C PRO A 320 -19.43 -15.29 41.97
N THR A 321 -19.84 -14.75 43.10
CA THR A 321 -19.66 -15.34 44.43
C THR A 321 -20.32 -16.73 44.45
N ARG A 322 -19.54 -17.75 44.80
CA ARG A 322 -20.04 -19.03 45.30
C ARG A 322 -20.66 -18.77 46.66
N ASP A 323 -21.94 -19.12 46.84
CA ASP A 323 -22.50 -19.34 48.16
C ASP A 323 -22.43 -20.83 48.53
N PRO A 324 -22.11 -21.17 49.79
CA PRO A 324 -22.18 -22.52 50.32
C PRO A 324 -23.49 -22.72 51.07
N ALA A 325 -24.28 -23.74 50.68
CA ALA A 325 -25.09 -24.57 51.58
C ALA A 325 -25.59 -25.80 50.82
#